data_AF-A0A955TU09-F1
#
_entry.id   AF-A0A955TU09-F1
#
_cell.length_a   1.000
_cell.length_b   1.000
_cell.length_c   1.000
_cell.angle_alpha   90.00
_cell.angle_beta   90.00
_cell.angle_gamma   90.00
#
_symmetry.space_group_name_H-M   'P 1'
#
loop_
_entity.id
_entity.type
_entity.pdbx_description
1 polymer ?
#
loop_
_entity_poly.entity_id
_entity_poly.type
_entity_poly.pdbx_seq_one_letter_code
_entity_poly.pdbx_strand_id
1 'polypeptide(L)'
;MAHSPYLNEPNRLAEVISAIQVMGTYKFYKLEFSGWADRISGDSNQADHWKKVFEEHPEFFRLDAGRGKASLVWRRTYPKNYDVDQEEKISRETFFQLSVEQKARISRSPLSSSDISTLISAAVQLHSRALDQQQDKRWWISGLIGLLGVILGAVLQNFSH
;
A
#
# COMPACT_ATOMS: atom_id res chain seq x y z
N MET A 1 -8.39 -19.77 -3.26
CA MET A 1 -7.04 -19.22 -3.50
C MET A 1 -7.12 -17.71 -3.41
N ALA A 2 -6.25 -17.05 -2.64
CA ALA A 2 -6.38 -15.62 -2.39
C ALA A 2 -6.16 -14.79 -3.67
N HIS A 3 -7.09 -13.89 -3.95
CA HIS A 3 -6.94 -12.85 -4.98
C HIS A 3 -6.00 -11.78 -4.41
N SER A 4 -4.95 -11.40 -5.15
CA SER A 4 -4.04 -10.37 -4.68
C SER A 4 -4.71 -8.99 -4.77
N PRO A 5 -4.75 -8.18 -3.70
CA PRO A 5 -5.34 -6.84 -3.75
C PRO A 5 -4.69 -5.91 -4.78
N TYR A 6 -3.42 -6.15 -5.10
CA TYR A 6 -2.67 -5.45 -6.16
C TYR A 6 -3.31 -5.55 -7.55
N LEU A 7 -4.17 -6.55 -7.78
CA LEU A 7 -4.80 -6.79 -9.07
C LEU A 7 -6.29 -6.45 -9.08
N ASN A 8 -6.82 -5.90 -7.98
CA ASN A 8 -8.22 -5.48 -7.91
C ASN A 8 -8.50 -4.29 -8.83
N GLU A 9 -7.55 -3.35 -8.91
CA GLU A 9 -7.67 -2.11 -9.67
C GLU A 9 -6.40 -1.91 -10.52
N PRO A 10 -6.50 -1.46 -11.79
CA PRO A 10 -5.34 -1.26 -12.66
C PRO A 10 -4.29 -0.30 -12.08
N ASN A 11 -4.71 0.70 -11.31
CA ASN A 11 -3.85 1.73 -10.76
C ASN A 11 -3.40 1.46 -9.32
N ARG A 12 -3.68 0.27 -8.76
CA ARG A 12 -3.44 0.00 -7.34
C ARG A 12 -1.99 0.20 -6.92
N LEU A 13 -1.03 -0.22 -7.74
CA LEU A 13 0.39 -0.01 -7.43
C LEU A 13 0.74 1.49 -7.34
N ALA A 14 0.22 2.30 -8.25
CA ALA A 14 0.45 3.75 -8.24
C ALA A 14 -0.11 4.38 -6.96
N GLU A 15 -1.33 4.01 -6.57
CA GLU A 15 -1.97 4.50 -5.34
C GLU A 15 -1.17 4.14 -4.08
N VAL A 16 -0.68 2.90 -3.99
CA VAL A 16 0.17 2.44 -2.89
C VAL A 16 1.46 3.24 -2.84
N ILE A 17 2.11 3.48 -3.98
CA ILE A 17 3.35 4.28 -4.07
C ILE A 17 3.09 5.72 -3.64
N SER A 18 2.01 6.36 -4.15
CA SER A 18 1.65 7.73 -3.78
C SER A 18 1.38 7.87 -2.28
N ALA A 19 0.65 6.91 -1.69
CA ALA A 19 0.43 6.88 -0.26
C ALA A 19 1.74 6.72 0.54
N ILE A 20 2.65 5.83 0.11
CA ILE A 20 3.96 5.65 0.76
C ILE A 20 4.76 6.96 0.74
N GLN A 21 4.82 7.65 -0.41
CA GLN A 21 5.58 8.90 -0.56
C GLN A 21 5.03 9.99 0.36
N VAL A 22 3.72 10.22 0.31
CA VAL A 22 3.05 11.28 1.08
C VAL A 22 3.09 10.96 2.58
N MET A 23 2.68 9.75 2.97
CA MET A 23 2.67 9.36 4.39
C MET A 23 4.09 9.19 4.96
N GLY A 24 5.09 8.92 4.11
CA GLY A 24 6.49 8.82 4.48
C GLY A 24 7.09 10.19 4.81
N THR A 25 6.78 11.21 4.02
CA THR A 25 7.35 12.55 4.14
C THR A 25 6.56 13.48 5.08
N TYR A 26 5.25 13.27 5.21
CA TYR A 26 4.41 14.20 5.96
C TYR A 26 4.74 14.26 7.46
N LYS A 27 4.71 15.45 8.05
CA LYS A 27 5.10 15.67 9.45
C LYS A 27 4.25 14.93 10.48
N PHE A 28 2.94 14.78 10.26
CA PHE A 28 2.12 13.91 11.11
C PHE A 28 2.21 12.46 10.66
N TYR A 29 2.50 11.54 11.59
CA TYR A 29 2.63 10.12 11.27
C TYR A 29 1.29 9.40 11.05
N LYS A 30 0.18 9.99 11.52
CA LYS A 30 -1.17 9.44 11.36
C LYS A 30 -2.20 10.55 11.18
N LEU A 31 -3.20 10.31 10.33
CA LEU A 31 -4.37 11.17 10.11
C LEU A 31 -5.63 10.32 9.88
N GLU A 32 -6.79 10.98 9.92
CA GLU A 32 -8.05 10.44 9.39
C GLU A 32 -7.96 10.23 7.87
N PHE A 33 -8.83 9.38 7.32
CA PHE A 33 -8.84 9.05 5.89
C PHE A 33 -9.04 10.27 4.98
N SER A 34 -9.94 11.20 5.32
CA SER A 34 -10.15 12.44 4.57
C SER A 34 -8.90 13.33 4.55
N GLY A 35 -8.15 13.36 5.66
CA GLY A 35 -6.89 14.09 5.75
C GLY A 35 -5.79 13.50 4.87
N TRP A 36 -5.77 12.18 4.72
CA TRP A 36 -4.88 11.51 3.76
C TRP A 36 -5.34 11.69 2.31
N ALA A 37 -6.65 11.62 2.05
CA ALA A 37 -7.21 11.80 0.71
C ALA A 37 -6.91 13.20 0.14
N ASP A 38 -7.06 14.23 0.97
CA ASP A 38 -6.64 15.61 0.66
C ASP A 38 -5.14 15.69 0.32
N ARG A 39 -4.27 15.01 1.07
CA ARG A 39 -2.81 15.09 0.85
C ARG A 39 -2.30 14.26 -0.31
N ILE A 40 -2.91 13.12 -0.58
CA ILE A 40 -2.44 12.21 -1.62
C ILE A 40 -3.05 12.58 -2.98
N SER A 41 -4.34 12.90 -3.01
CA SER A 41 -5.10 13.14 -4.24
C SER A 41 -5.66 14.56 -4.37
N GLY A 42 -5.52 15.42 -3.37
CA GLY A 42 -6.10 16.77 -3.41
C GLY A 42 -7.62 16.82 -3.23
N ASP A 43 -8.23 15.72 -2.78
CA ASP A 43 -9.68 15.58 -2.66
C ASP A 43 -10.08 14.81 -1.40
N SER A 44 -10.60 15.53 -0.41
CA SER A 44 -11.04 14.94 0.86
C SER A 44 -12.23 13.98 0.71
N ASN A 45 -12.98 14.06 -0.38
CA ASN A 45 -14.14 13.19 -0.62
C ASN A 45 -13.73 11.76 -0.99
N GLN A 46 -12.46 11.53 -1.32
CA GLN A 46 -11.91 10.20 -1.57
C GLN A 46 -11.52 9.44 -0.28
N ALA A 47 -12.04 9.85 0.87
CA ALA A 47 -11.76 9.22 2.16
C ALA A 47 -12.02 7.70 2.15
N ASP A 48 -13.18 7.26 1.63
CA ASP A 48 -13.53 5.84 1.59
C ASP A 48 -12.64 5.04 0.62
N HIS A 49 -12.24 5.66 -0.49
CA HIS A 49 -11.29 5.07 -1.43
C HIS A 49 -9.95 4.81 -0.76
N TRP A 50 -9.37 5.82 -0.10
CA TRP A 50 -8.08 5.67 0.58
C TRP A 50 -8.15 4.73 1.77
N LYS A 51 -9.27 4.71 2.51
CA LYS A 51 -9.52 3.70 3.53
C LYS A 51 -9.40 2.28 2.95
N LYS A 52 -10.04 2.02 1.81
CA LYS A 52 -9.98 0.72 1.13
C LYS A 52 -8.54 0.36 0.75
N VAL A 53 -7.79 1.29 0.15
CA VAL A 53 -6.36 1.09 -0.19
C VAL A 53 -5.56 0.67 1.05
N PHE A 54 -5.75 1.36 2.18
CA PHE A 54 -5.02 1.07 3.41
C PHE A 54 -5.42 -0.26 4.06
N GLU A 55 -6.69 -0.66 3.97
CA GLU A 55 -7.17 -1.94 4.48
C GLU A 55 -6.69 -3.12 3.63
N GLU A 56 -6.56 -2.91 2.32
CA GLU A 56 -6.11 -3.93 1.36
C GLU A 56 -4.60 -4.17 1.39
N HIS A 57 -3.80 -3.21 1.87
CA HIS A 57 -2.33 -3.26 1.89
C HIS A 57 -1.73 -3.16 3.30
N PRO A 58 -2.02 -4.13 4.19
CA PRO A 58 -1.54 -4.12 5.58
C PRO A 58 -0.02 -4.27 5.72
N GLU A 59 0.68 -4.69 4.66
CA GLU A 59 2.14 -4.75 4.60
C GLU A 59 2.79 -3.35 4.75
N PHE A 60 2.08 -2.30 4.36
CA PHE A 60 2.57 -0.91 4.41
C PHE A 60 1.77 -0.04 5.36
N PHE A 61 0.46 -0.25 5.41
CA PHE A 61 -0.44 0.61 6.15
C PHE A 61 -1.00 -0.10 7.37
N ARG A 62 -1.25 0.67 8.41
CA ARG A 62 -1.97 0.21 9.60
C ARG A 62 -3.01 1.21 10.02
N LEU A 63 -4.09 0.68 10.57
CA LEU A 63 -5.10 1.47 11.24
C LEU A 63 -4.79 1.59 12.74
N ASP A 64 -5.30 2.65 13.36
CA ASP A 64 -5.30 2.76 14.81
C ASP A 64 -6.39 1.89 15.45
N ALA A 65 -6.42 1.82 16.79
CA ALA A 65 -7.33 0.91 17.49
C ALA A 65 -8.81 1.20 17.18
N GLY A 66 -9.16 2.48 17.01
CA GLY A 66 -10.51 2.90 16.61
C GLY A 66 -10.79 2.76 15.12
N ARG A 67 -9.80 2.33 14.32
CA ARG A 67 -9.88 2.19 12.85
C ARG A 67 -10.30 3.47 12.11
N GLY A 68 -10.12 4.64 12.73
CA GLY A 68 -10.42 5.94 12.11
C GLY A 68 -9.20 6.55 11.41
N LYS A 69 -8.00 6.26 11.93
CA LYS A 69 -6.76 6.84 11.42
C LYS A 69 -5.87 5.79 10.78
N ALA A 70 -5.19 6.19 9.70
CA ALA A 70 -4.17 5.39 9.04
C ALA A 70 -2.76 5.96 9.25
N SER A 71 -1.76 5.08 9.21
CA SER A 71 -0.33 5.43 9.24
C SER A 71 0.50 4.36 8.53
N LEU A 72 1.72 4.70 8.13
CA LEU A 72 2.69 3.68 7.72
C LEU A 72 3.10 2.81 8.90
N VAL A 73 3.16 1.50 8.69
CA VAL A 73 3.64 0.52 9.67
C VAL A 73 5.06 0.87 10.12
N TRP A 74 5.96 1.19 9.18
CA TRP A 74 7.34 1.52 9.49
C TRP A 74 7.44 2.79 10.35
N ARG A 75 6.72 3.86 10.03
CA ARG A 75 6.76 5.09 10.85
C ARG A 75 6.32 4.86 12.28
N ARG A 76 5.47 3.87 12.54
CA ARG A 76 5.01 3.52 13.89
C ARG A 76 6.11 2.86 14.74
N THR A 77 7.23 2.42 14.17
CA THR A 77 8.37 1.92 14.95
C THR A 77 9.23 3.04 15.53
N TYR A 78 9.26 4.23 14.90
CA TYR A 78 10.08 5.37 15.32
C TYR A 78 9.56 6.03 16.59
N PRO A 79 10.41 6.52 17.51
CA PRO A 79 9.96 7.21 18.73
C PRO A 79 9.05 8.41 18.42
N LYS A 80 8.10 8.69 19.34
CA LYS A 80 7.20 9.85 19.24
C LYS A 80 7.88 11.09 19.84
N ASN A 81 8.87 11.63 19.15
CA ASN A 81 9.69 12.75 19.61
C ASN A 81 10.00 13.77 18.51
N TYR A 82 9.12 13.92 17.52
CA TYR A 82 9.29 14.86 16.43
C TYR A 82 8.30 16.02 16.55
N ASP A 83 8.79 17.25 16.69
CA ASP A 83 7.95 18.45 16.71
C ASP A 83 7.52 18.79 15.28
N VAL A 84 6.21 18.83 15.01
CA VAL A 84 5.68 19.08 13.65
C VAL A 84 5.64 20.55 13.26
N ASP A 85 5.87 21.45 14.21
CA ASP A 85 5.86 22.89 13.98
C ASP A 85 7.28 23.40 13.75
N GLN A 86 8.26 22.87 14.49
CA GLN A 86 9.69 23.14 14.28
C GLN A 86 10.36 22.18 13.28
N GLU A 87 9.71 21.06 12.96
CA GLU A 87 10.22 20.02 12.06
C GLU A 87 11.53 19.36 12.54
N GLU A 88 11.73 19.29 13.86
CA GLU A 88 12.93 18.78 14.52
C GLU A 88 12.64 17.70 15.57
N LYS A 89 13.66 16.90 15.91
CA LYS A 89 13.58 15.93 17.01
C LYS A 89 13.83 16.63 18.34
N ILE A 90 12.98 16.35 19.32
CA ILE A 90 13.14 16.83 20.69
C ILE A 90 13.68 15.74 21.60
N SER A 91 14.37 16.15 22.67
CA SER A 91 14.82 15.25 23.71
C SER A 91 13.63 14.74 24.55
N ARG A 92 13.90 13.68 25.32
CA ARG A 92 12.89 13.09 26.20
C ARG A 92 12.53 14.03 27.35
N GLU A 93 13.50 14.80 27.83
CA GLU A 93 13.37 15.78 28.90
C GLU A 93 12.45 16.92 28.45
N THR A 94 12.70 17.48 27.25
CA THR A 94 11.84 18.50 26.64
C THR A 94 10.42 17.96 26.47
N PHE A 95 10.26 16.73 25.96
CA PHE A 95 8.94 16.12 25.78
C PHE A 95 8.12 16.05 27.08
N PHE A 96 8.75 15.72 28.21
CA PHE A 96 8.04 15.63 29.49
C PHE A 96 7.54 16.98 30.01
N GLN A 97 8.28 18.06 29.71
CA GLN A 97 7.93 19.43 30.09
C GLN A 97 6.79 20.04 29.26
N LEU A 98 6.42 19.43 28.13
CA LEU A 98 5.34 19.91 27.28
C LEU A 98 3.96 19.76 27.92
N SER A 99 3.11 20.74 27.69
CA SER A 99 1.65 20.68 27.94
C SER A 99 0.98 19.59 27.10
N VAL A 100 -0.28 19.29 27.40
CA VAL A 100 -1.08 18.29 26.66
C VAL A 100 -1.27 18.75 25.20
N GLU A 101 -1.52 20.03 25.01
CA GLU A 101 -1.73 20.67 23.72
C GLU A 101 -0.46 20.60 22.86
N GLN A 102 0.70 20.90 23.45
CA GLN A 102 1.99 20.76 22.77
C GLN A 102 2.32 19.30 22.46
N LYS A 103 2.03 18.36 23.37
CA LYS A 103 2.21 16.91 23.13
C LYS A 103 1.36 16.38 21.97
N ALA A 104 0.26 17.05 21.63
CA ALA A 104 -0.56 16.73 20.46
C ALA A 104 0.13 17.13 19.14
N ARG A 105 1.03 18.14 19.19
CA ARG A 105 1.91 18.55 18.08
C ARG A 105 3.18 17.71 17.95
N ILE A 106 3.43 16.78 18.88
CA ILE A 106 4.54 15.83 18.73
C ILE A 106 4.09 14.59 17.94
N SER A 107 4.90 14.22 16.96
CA SER A 107 4.70 13.11 16.03
C SER A 107 5.90 12.15 16.07
N ARG A 108 5.94 11.22 15.11
CA ARG A 108 7.10 10.37 14.82
C ARG A 108 7.79 10.94 13.58
N SER A 109 9.12 10.86 13.52
CA SER A 109 9.85 11.47 12.41
C SER A 109 9.37 10.97 11.03
N PRO A 110 9.42 11.82 9.99
CA PRO A 110 9.33 11.37 8.61
C PRO A 110 10.36 10.28 8.31
N LEU A 111 10.05 9.47 7.29
CA LEU A 111 10.97 8.47 6.77
C LEU A 111 12.10 9.13 5.98
N SER A 112 13.27 8.50 5.97
CA SER A 112 14.35 8.91 5.06
C SER A 112 14.00 8.57 3.61
N SER A 113 14.68 9.19 2.65
CA SER A 113 14.54 8.85 1.23
C SER A 113 14.88 7.39 0.95
N SER A 114 15.86 6.82 1.66
CA SER A 114 16.20 5.39 1.59
C SER A 114 15.10 4.47 2.11
N ASP A 115 14.44 4.83 3.20
CA ASP A 115 13.30 4.04 3.73
C ASP A 115 12.13 4.06 2.75
N ILE A 116 11.82 5.24 2.19
CA ILE A 116 10.76 5.40 1.17
C ILE A 116 11.07 4.57 -0.07
N SER A 117 12.32 4.63 -0.57
CA SER A 117 12.75 3.82 -1.72
C SER A 117 12.63 2.32 -1.44
N THR A 118 12.96 1.89 -0.22
CA THR A 118 12.82 0.49 0.21
C THR A 118 11.35 0.04 0.18
N LEU A 119 10.43 0.87 0.71
CA LEU A 119 9.00 0.60 0.69
C LEU A 119 8.43 0.53 -0.74
N ILE A 120 8.81 1.48 -1.60
CA ILE A 120 8.39 1.49 -3.00
C ILE A 120 8.90 0.24 -3.72
N SER A 121 10.16 -0.13 -3.50
CA SER A 121 10.76 -1.34 -4.09
C SER A 121 10.03 -2.60 -3.64
N ALA A 122 9.64 -2.67 -2.35
CA ALA A 122 8.83 -3.77 -1.85
C ALA A 122 7.43 -3.81 -2.52
N ALA A 123 6.78 -2.66 -2.71
CA ALA A 123 5.47 -2.59 -3.37
C ALA A 123 5.53 -3.08 -4.81
N VAL A 124 6.56 -2.66 -5.56
CA VAL A 124 6.80 -3.13 -6.94
C VAL A 124 7.03 -4.64 -6.96
N GLN A 125 7.86 -5.18 -6.07
CA GLN A 125 8.14 -6.62 -6.01
C GLN A 125 6.88 -7.44 -5.66
N LEU A 126 6.06 -6.97 -4.73
CA LEU A 126 4.80 -7.63 -4.38
C LEU A 126 3.80 -7.60 -5.53
N HIS A 127 3.70 -6.49 -6.25
CA HIS A 127 2.86 -6.37 -7.44
C HIS A 127 3.34 -7.31 -8.57
N SER A 128 4.65 -7.34 -8.87
CA SER A 128 5.21 -8.26 -9.88
C SER A 128 4.90 -9.72 -9.54
N ARG A 129 5.12 -10.13 -8.29
CA ARG A 129 4.76 -11.49 -7.83
C ARG A 129 3.27 -11.79 -7.99
N ALA A 130 2.41 -10.80 -7.80
CA ALA A 130 0.97 -10.97 -8.01
C ALA A 130 0.64 -11.21 -9.50
N LEU A 131 1.28 -10.47 -10.41
CA LEU A 131 1.14 -10.67 -11.85
C LEU A 131 1.64 -12.07 -12.28
N ASP A 132 2.80 -12.49 -11.79
CA ASP A 132 3.36 -13.82 -12.08
C ASP A 132 2.38 -14.92 -11.64
N GLN A 133 1.85 -14.83 -10.42
CA GLN A 133 0.84 -15.76 -9.91
C GLN A 133 -0.47 -15.74 -10.72
N GLN A 134 -0.83 -14.61 -11.34
CA GLN A 134 -2.01 -14.52 -12.20
C GLN A 134 -1.75 -15.15 -13.58
N GLN A 135 -0.56 -14.96 -14.14
CA GLN A 135 -0.13 -15.57 -15.40
C GLN A 135 0.00 -17.10 -15.26
N ASP A 136 0.57 -17.57 -14.15
CA ASP A 136 0.67 -19.00 -13.87
C ASP A 136 -0.72 -19.66 -13.81
N LYS A 137 -1.75 -18.97 -13.32
CA LYS A 137 -3.12 -19.53 -13.38
C LYS A 137 -3.65 -19.73 -14.80
N ARG A 138 -3.01 -19.20 -15.83
CA ARG A 138 -3.45 -19.31 -17.23
C ARG A 138 -2.58 -20.26 -18.06
N TRP A 139 -1.45 -20.77 -17.53
CA TRP A 139 -0.56 -21.66 -18.31
C TRP A 139 -1.24 -22.97 -18.74
N TRP A 140 -2.17 -23.49 -17.92
CA TRP A 140 -2.89 -24.72 -18.25
C TRP A 140 -3.86 -24.56 -19.44
N ILE A 141 -4.30 -23.34 -19.75
CA ILE A 141 -5.23 -23.06 -20.86
C ILE A 141 -4.54 -23.31 -22.21
N SER A 142 -3.26 -22.96 -22.33
CA SER A 142 -2.47 -23.21 -23.55
C SER A 142 -2.28 -24.70 -23.83
N GLY A 143 -2.06 -25.52 -22.78
CA GLY A 143 -1.97 -26.97 -22.92
C GLY A 143 -3.30 -27.62 -23.32
N LEU A 144 -4.42 -27.10 -22.80
CA LEU A 144 -5.76 -27.61 -23.10
C LEU A 144 -6.19 -27.33 -24.55
N ILE A 145 -5.87 -26.14 -25.08
CA ILE A 145 -6.17 -25.76 -26.47
C ILE A 145 -5.37 -26.64 -27.46
N GLY A 146 -4.11 -26.93 -27.16
CA GLY A 146 -3.29 -27.85 -27.96
C GLY A 146 -3.87 -29.26 -28.02
N LEU A 147 -4.32 -29.80 -26.89
CA LEU A 147 -4.98 -31.11 -26.82
C LEU A 147 -6.31 -31.13 -27.58
N LEU A 148 -7.15 -30.09 -27.45
CA LEU A 148 -8.40 -29.98 -28.19
C LEU A 148 -8.18 -29.91 -29.71
N GLY A 149 -7.15 -29.20 -30.17
CA GLY A 149 -6.78 -29.14 -31.59
C GLY A 149 -6.36 -30.50 -32.15
N VAL A 150 -5.58 -31.28 -31.40
CA VAL A 150 -5.16 -32.64 -31.79
C VAL A 150 -6.37 -33.58 -31.87
N ILE A 151 -7.28 -33.52 -30.89
CA ILE A 151 -8.49 -34.36 -30.88
C ILE A 151 -9.41 -34.00 -32.06
N LEU A 152 -9.66 -32.71 -32.31
CA LEU A 152 -10.47 -32.25 -33.44
C LEU A 152 -9.86 -32.66 -34.79
N GLY A 153 -8.54 -32.53 -34.96
CA GLY A 153 -7.83 -32.97 -36.16
C GLY A 153 -7.96 -34.48 -36.41
N ALA A 154 -7.78 -35.30 -35.38
CA ALA A 154 -7.90 -36.75 -35.48
C ALA A 154 -9.33 -37.20 -35.82
N VAL A 155 -10.35 -36.56 -35.24
CA VAL A 155 -11.76 -36.85 -35.55
C VAL A 155 -12.10 -36.48 -36.99
N LEU A 156 -11.70 -35.30 -37.46
CA LEU A 156 -11.95 -34.86 -38.84
C LEU A 156 -11.26 -35.76 -39.87
N GLN A 157 -10.03 -36.18 -39.59
CA GLN A 157 -9.28 -37.09 -40.47
C GLN A 157 -9.93 -38.49 -40.56
N ASN A 158 -10.57 -38.94 -39.47
CA ASN A 158 -11.30 -40.21 -39.44
C ASN A 158 -12.65 -40.16 -40.19
N PHE A 159 -13.24 -38.97 -40.40
CA PHE A 159 -14.47 -38.79 -41.18
C PHE A 159 -14.22 -38.49 -42.68
N SER A 160 -12.97 -38.22 -43.07
CA SER A 160 -12.58 -37.98 -44.47
C SER A 160 -12.06 -39.22 -45.21
N HIS A 161 -12.15 -40.40 -44.59
CA HIS A 161 -11.90 -41.72 -45.18
C HIS A 161 -13.22 -42.46 -45.40
#